data_AF-A0A940ICF5-F1
#
_entry.id   AF-A0A940ICF5-F1
#
_cell.length_a   1.000
_cell.length_b   1.000
_cell.length_c   1.000
_cell.angle_alpha   90.00
_cell.angle_beta   90.00
_cell.angle_gamma   90.00
#
_symmetry.space_group_name_H-M   'P 1'
#
loop_
_entity.id
_entity.type
_entity.pdbx_description
1 polymer ?
#
loop_
_entity_poly.entity_id
_entity_poly.type
_entity_poly.pdbx_seq_one_letter_code
_entity_poly.pdbx_strand_id
1 'polypeptide(L)'
;GAVTGDKIGADAVNGDKIADDSIGAEHIKDGAVNSDAIADGSVTGTDIADGTISAGKLDTALNAEIDGKEDKSNKATVIDSTNQASTDAYPSVKAVYDWTTQQIANVEFDPSTDLGSGSVSGDKITDGTITGDKIADDAIDADAIADNAVGTGQIQNGAVTGDKIADGAVGTDDIADGAVTSDKLDETLAGQIADISGKQDIAMGVGHENHIVTTDASGNITSAATIGQDKVTGLTTALDAKADETALANYATTTALTSGLAGKEDTSNKTKIIDNDNKSSETLFPTIGAITTWTDQQIQQLSTEGIPVNPDNIGSNAITTDKIANGAVTTEKLADDSVTEDKLSNDVVASIDAKLPAPDADCVADSNLCVLTVTPSGDLAWVAVTQPAE
;
A
#
# COMPACT_ATOMS: atom_id res chain seq x y z
N GLY A 1 108.49 112.34 -42.16
CA GLY A 1 109.44 111.22 -42.20
C GLY A 1 108.85 110.04 -41.47
N ALA A 2 109.10 108.80 -41.92
CA ALA A 2 108.52 107.61 -41.29
C ALA A 2 109.04 107.39 -39.85
N VAL A 3 108.16 106.97 -38.95
CA VAL A 3 108.53 106.45 -37.62
C VAL A 3 109.03 105.02 -37.81
N THR A 4 110.25 104.73 -37.36
CA THR A 4 110.86 103.39 -37.38
C THR A 4 111.03 102.91 -35.94
N GLY A 5 111.19 101.59 -35.72
CA GLY A 5 111.36 101.02 -34.37
C GLY A 5 112.42 101.74 -33.53
N ASP A 6 113.56 102.09 -34.14
CA ASP A 6 114.66 102.80 -33.47
C ASP A 6 114.32 104.22 -32.98
N LYS A 7 113.20 104.80 -33.43
CA LYS A 7 112.70 106.11 -33.00
C LYS A 7 111.71 106.01 -31.83
N ILE A 8 111.39 104.79 -31.39
CA ILE A 8 110.50 104.49 -30.27
C ILE A 8 111.38 103.95 -29.13
N GLY A 9 111.40 104.63 -27.98
CA GLY A 9 112.12 104.15 -26.80
C GLY A 9 111.51 102.88 -26.21
N ALA A 10 112.27 102.14 -25.41
CA ALA A 10 111.73 101.02 -24.63
C ALA A 10 110.55 101.50 -23.77
N ASP A 11 109.47 100.71 -23.73
CA ASP A 11 108.20 101.00 -23.04
C ASP A 11 107.53 102.34 -23.45
N ALA A 12 107.99 102.98 -24.53
CA ALA A 12 107.41 104.24 -24.99
C ALA A 12 105.96 104.04 -25.42
N VAL A 13 105.58 102.85 -25.91
CA VAL A 13 104.19 102.41 -26.11
C VAL A 13 103.84 101.40 -25.01
N ASN A 14 103.14 101.87 -23.98
CA ASN A 14 102.57 101.03 -22.92
C ASN A 14 101.05 100.87 -23.14
N GLY A 15 100.40 100.04 -22.32
CA GLY A 15 98.95 99.80 -22.41
C GLY A 15 98.11 101.08 -22.50
N ASP A 16 98.45 102.13 -21.73
CA ASP A 16 97.71 103.40 -21.72
C ASP A 16 97.76 104.18 -23.04
N LYS A 17 98.74 103.91 -23.90
CA LYS A 17 98.90 104.55 -25.22
C LYS A 17 98.30 103.73 -26.36
N ILE A 18 97.76 102.56 -26.04
CA ILE A 18 97.05 101.69 -26.96
C ILE A 18 95.56 101.91 -26.67
N ALA A 19 94.83 102.45 -27.63
CA ALA A 19 93.39 102.62 -27.46
C ALA A 19 92.71 101.24 -27.38
N ASP A 20 91.60 101.16 -26.63
CA ASP A 20 90.77 99.96 -26.57
C ASP A 20 90.43 99.47 -27.99
N ASP A 21 90.45 98.15 -28.18
CA ASP A 21 90.20 97.44 -29.45
C ASP A 21 91.13 97.79 -30.64
N SER A 22 92.19 98.58 -30.43
CA SER A 22 93.10 98.96 -31.52
C SER A 22 94.03 97.83 -31.99
N ILE A 23 94.17 96.75 -31.20
CA ILE A 23 94.98 95.57 -31.53
C ILE A 23 94.06 94.42 -31.99
N GLY A 24 93.78 94.38 -33.28
CA GLY A 24 93.13 93.24 -33.95
C GLY A 24 94.09 92.07 -34.26
N ALA A 25 93.54 90.97 -34.78
CA ALA A 25 94.30 89.77 -35.12
C ALA A 25 95.42 90.02 -36.16
N GLU A 26 95.24 90.98 -37.07
CA GLU A 26 96.24 91.37 -38.07
C GLU A 26 97.48 92.06 -37.46
N HIS A 27 97.37 92.59 -36.24
CA HIS A 27 98.46 93.21 -35.50
C HIS A 27 99.28 92.18 -34.70
N ILE A 28 98.73 90.99 -34.48
CA ILE A 28 99.37 89.89 -33.75
C ILE A 28 99.90 88.88 -34.76
N LYS A 29 101.22 88.76 -34.86
CA LYS A 29 101.83 87.75 -35.74
C LYS A 29 101.59 86.34 -35.18
N ASP A 30 101.57 85.35 -36.08
CA ASP A 30 101.52 83.94 -35.66
C ASP A 30 102.69 83.62 -34.70
N GLY A 31 102.39 82.92 -33.61
CA GLY A 31 103.32 82.63 -32.52
C GLY A 31 103.73 83.82 -31.63
N ALA A 32 103.18 85.03 -31.83
CA ALA A 32 103.48 86.19 -30.98
C ALA A 32 102.92 86.04 -29.55
N VAL A 33 101.82 85.29 -29.40
CA VAL A 33 101.29 84.88 -28.09
C VAL A 33 101.74 83.44 -27.84
N ASN A 34 102.86 83.30 -27.13
CA ASN A 34 103.46 82.02 -26.76
C ASN A 34 103.48 81.82 -25.23
N SER A 35 104.12 80.75 -24.75
CA SER A 35 104.20 80.43 -23.32
C SER A 35 104.92 81.50 -22.47
N ASP A 36 105.75 82.34 -23.07
CA ASP A 36 106.42 83.43 -22.35
C ASP A 36 105.52 84.67 -22.26
N ALA A 37 104.61 84.84 -23.23
CA ALA A 37 103.62 85.92 -23.27
C ALA A 37 102.37 85.64 -22.41
N ILE A 38 102.14 84.37 -22.04
CA ILE A 38 101.03 83.94 -21.17
C ILE A 38 101.61 83.49 -19.84
N ALA A 39 101.31 84.21 -18.75
CA ALA A 39 101.76 83.80 -17.43
C ALA A 39 100.96 82.59 -16.90
N ASP A 40 101.58 81.76 -16.07
CA ASP A 40 100.89 80.60 -15.49
C ASP A 40 99.67 81.04 -14.66
N GLY A 41 98.53 80.38 -14.88
CA GLY A 41 97.25 80.72 -14.27
C GLY A 41 96.59 82.03 -14.75
N SER A 42 97.17 82.77 -15.71
CA SER A 42 96.56 84.01 -16.21
C SER A 42 95.36 83.79 -17.13
N VAL A 43 95.20 82.58 -17.66
CA VAL A 43 94.01 82.14 -18.41
C VAL A 43 93.25 81.17 -17.52
N THR A 44 92.11 81.63 -17.00
CA THR A 44 91.21 80.85 -16.16
C THR A 44 89.99 80.38 -16.96
N GLY A 45 89.15 79.54 -16.35
CA GLY A 45 87.92 79.07 -16.98
C GLY A 45 86.96 80.20 -17.39
N THR A 46 87.02 81.37 -16.75
CA THR A 46 86.19 82.54 -17.11
C THR A 46 86.74 83.34 -18.29
N ASP A 47 88.04 83.23 -18.57
CA ASP A 47 88.70 83.89 -19.71
C ASP A 47 88.47 83.12 -21.03
N ILE A 48 87.97 81.88 -20.93
CA ILE A 48 87.63 81.01 -22.06
C ILE A 48 86.11 80.99 -22.20
N ALA A 49 85.57 81.61 -23.25
CA ALA A 49 84.13 81.57 -23.50
C ALA A 49 83.63 80.13 -23.75
N ASP A 50 82.42 79.82 -23.28
CA ASP A 50 81.79 78.51 -23.44
C ASP A 50 81.84 78.02 -24.90
N GLY A 51 82.29 76.78 -25.10
CA GLY A 51 82.40 76.15 -26.42
C GLY A 51 83.61 76.59 -27.26
N THR A 52 84.45 77.53 -26.78
CA THR A 52 85.66 77.96 -27.51
C THR A 52 86.65 76.81 -27.69
N ILE A 53 86.81 75.98 -26.65
CA ILE A 53 87.57 74.72 -26.70
C ILE A 53 86.58 73.57 -26.94
N SER A 54 86.48 73.12 -28.19
CA SER A 54 85.67 71.96 -28.56
C SER A 54 86.53 70.69 -28.61
N ALA A 55 85.90 69.51 -28.61
CA ALA A 55 86.57 68.21 -28.67
C ALA A 55 87.58 68.10 -29.83
N GLY A 56 87.32 68.78 -30.96
CA GLY A 56 88.23 68.81 -32.11
C GLY A 56 89.43 69.74 -31.98
N LYS A 57 89.45 70.63 -30.97
CA LYS A 57 90.57 71.56 -30.65
C LYS A 57 91.44 71.05 -29.49
N LEU A 58 90.99 70.01 -28.78
CA LEU A 58 91.79 69.27 -27.82
C LEU A 58 92.67 68.28 -28.61
N ASP A 59 93.99 68.32 -28.39
CA ASP A 59 94.91 67.44 -29.11
C ASP A 59 94.59 65.96 -28.83
N THR A 60 94.95 65.10 -29.77
CA THR A 60 94.80 63.64 -29.72
C THR A 60 95.35 63.05 -28.42
N ALA A 61 96.46 63.60 -27.90
CA ALA A 61 97.04 63.16 -26.63
C ALA A 61 96.16 63.47 -25.42
N LEU A 62 95.54 64.66 -25.40
CA LEU A 62 94.64 65.08 -24.31
C LEU A 62 93.29 64.36 -24.40
N ASN A 63 92.76 64.16 -25.60
CA ASN A 63 91.56 63.32 -25.80
C ASN A 63 91.82 61.87 -25.37
N ALA A 64 92.99 61.30 -25.67
CA ALA A 64 93.36 59.96 -25.21
C ALA A 64 93.53 59.89 -23.68
N GLU A 65 94.04 60.95 -23.04
CA GLU A 65 94.15 61.00 -21.58
C GLU A 65 92.78 61.16 -20.90
N ILE A 66 91.89 62.00 -21.44
CA ILE A 66 90.50 62.11 -20.99
C ILE A 66 89.77 60.77 -21.17
N ASP A 67 89.90 60.14 -22.34
CA ASP A 67 89.32 58.83 -22.65
C ASP A 67 89.85 57.69 -21.79
N GLY A 68 91.10 57.80 -21.32
CA GLY A 68 91.75 56.86 -20.42
C GLY A 68 91.44 57.11 -18.94
N LYS A 69 90.97 58.31 -18.59
CA LYS A 69 90.52 58.68 -17.23
C LYS A 69 89.01 58.46 -17.04
N GLU A 70 88.25 58.35 -18.12
CA GLU A 70 86.83 58.01 -18.10
C GLU A 70 86.64 56.50 -17.85
N ASP A 71 85.90 56.14 -16.79
CA ASP A 71 85.63 54.75 -16.45
C ASP A 71 84.59 54.12 -17.39
N LYS A 72 85.09 53.50 -18.46
CA LYS A 72 84.28 52.76 -19.46
C LYS A 72 83.89 51.35 -18.99
N SER A 73 84.28 50.91 -17.80
CA SER A 73 84.03 49.55 -17.30
C SER A 73 82.57 49.29 -16.89
N ASN A 74 81.76 50.33 -16.71
CA ASN A 74 80.37 50.21 -16.26
C ASN A 74 79.31 50.08 -17.40
N LYS A 75 79.71 49.61 -18.58
CA LYS A 75 78.86 49.53 -19.79
C LYS A 75 78.71 48.11 -20.35
N ALA A 76 78.68 47.09 -19.48
CA ALA A 76 78.19 45.80 -19.90
C ALA A 76 76.70 45.93 -20.31
N THR A 77 76.40 45.59 -21.57
CA THR A 77 75.05 45.68 -22.16
C THR A 77 74.23 44.41 -21.97
N VAL A 78 74.85 43.33 -21.47
CA VAL A 78 74.25 42.03 -21.19
C VAL A 78 74.81 41.49 -19.88
N ILE A 79 73.97 40.89 -19.04
CA ILE A 79 74.38 40.15 -17.84
C ILE A 79 74.59 38.69 -18.23
N ASP A 80 75.80 38.16 -18.04
CA ASP A 80 76.18 36.78 -18.39
C ASP A 80 77.03 36.13 -17.27
N SER A 81 77.43 34.87 -17.47
CA SER A 81 78.21 34.13 -16.48
C SER A 81 79.57 34.74 -16.13
N THR A 82 80.08 35.67 -16.96
CA THR A 82 81.39 36.32 -16.77
C THR A 82 81.31 37.58 -15.92
N ASN A 83 80.15 38.25 -15.87
CA ASN A 83 79.94 39.45 -15.04
C ASN A 83 79.12 39.21 -13.77
N GLN A 84 78.43 38.08 -13.63
CA GLN A 84 77.71 37.71 -12.39
C GLN A 84 78.63 37.50 -11.17
N ALA A 85 79.91 37.17 -11.39
CA ALA A 85 80.88 36.86 -10.33
C ALA A 85 82.01 37.89 -10.20
N SER A 86 81.98 38.97 -10.98
CA SER A 86 83.05 39.96 -11.00
C SER A 86 82.89 40.99 -9.87
N THR A 87 83.98 41.28 -9.16
CA THR A 87 84.03 42.39 -8.18
C THR A 87 84.29 43.75 -8.84
N ASP A 88 84.71 43.73 -10.11
CA ASP A 88 85.28 44.90 -10.80
C ASP A 88 84.42 45.32 -12.02
N ALA A 89 83.33 44.61 -12.30
CA ALA A 89 82.43 44.90 -13.41
C ALA A 89 80.98 44.97 -12.90
N TYR A 90 80.40 46.16 -12.93
CA TYR A 90 78.99 46.35 -12.61
C TYR A 90 78.17 46.38 -13.92
N PRO A 91 77.05 45.66 -13.99
CA PRO A 91 76.16 45.74 -15.14
C PRO A 91 75.48 47.13 -15.17
N SER A 92 75.27 47.67 -16.38
CA SER A 92 74.53 48.92 -16.53
C SER A 92 73.10 48.76 -16.00
N VAL A 93 72.49 49.85 -15.51
CA VAL A 93 71.09 49.86 -15.02
C VAL A 93 70.12 49.26 -16.06
N LYS A 94 70.37 49.49 -17.35
CA LYS A 94 69.58 48.91 -18.44
C LYS A 94 69.78 47.40 -18.57
N ALA A 95 71.01 46.91 -18.46
CA ALA A 95 71.30 45.48 -18.50
C ALA A 95 70.67 44.74 -17.30
N VAL A 96 70.66 45.36 -16.11
CA VAL A 96 69.94 44.83 -14.94
C VAL A 96 68.43 44.78 -15.20
N TYR A 97 67.84 45.87 -15.70
CA TYR A 97 66.41 45.93 -16.02
C TYR A 97 65.98 44.88 -17.05
N ASP A 98 66.73 44.77 -18.15
CA ASP A 98 66.44 43.82 -19.24
C ASP A 98 66.60 42.37 -18.75
N TRP A 99 67.67 42.08 -17.98
CA TRP A 99 67.89 40.77 -17.38
C TRP A 99 66.80 40.39 -16.39
N THR A 100 66.44 41.29 -15.46
CA THR A 100 65.38 41.03 -14.48
C THR A 100 64.03 40.81 -15.17
N THR A 101 63.71 41.60 -16.19
CA THR A 101 62.48 41.43 -16.98
C THR A 101 62.46 40.08 -17.68
N GLN A 102 63.60 39.64 -18.23
CA GLN A 102 63.74 38.31 -18.84
C GLN A 102 63.61 37.19 -17.79
N GLN A 103 64.24 37.31 -16.62
CA GLN A 103 64.10 36.32 -15.56
C GLN A 103 62.65 36.19 -15.08
N ILE A 104 61.94 37.31 -14.92
CA ILE A 104 60.52 37.32 -14.54
C ILE A 104 59.64 36.71 -15.65
N ALA A 105 59.92 37.01 -16.91
CA ALA A 105 59.20 36.42 -18.05
C ALA A 105 59.44 34.91 -18.18
N ASN A 106 60.59 34.42 -17.72
CA ASN A 106 60.95 33.00 -17.69
C ASN A 106 60.43 32.28 -16.44
N VAL A 107 59.78 32.97 -15.49
CA VAL A 107 59.02 32.31 -14.44
C VAL A 107 57.80 31.68 -15.10
N GLU A 108 57.96 30.45 -15.57
CA GLU A 108 56.85 29.63 -16.02
C GLU A 108 56.00 29.28 -14.80
N PHE A 109 54.73 29.68 -14.83
CA PHE A 109 53.78 29.25 -13.81
C PHE A 109 53.27 27.86 -14.20
N ASP A 110 53.73 26.84 -13.49
CA ASP A 110 53.21 25.49 -13.60
C ASP A 110 52.20 25.24 -12.47
N PRO A 111 50.88 25.26 -12.76
CA PRO A 111 49.88 25.04 -11.73
C PRO A 111 49.97 23.67 -11.05
N SER A 112 50.70 22.70 -11.62
CA SER A 112 50.93 21.38 -10.99
C SER A 112 51.97 21.41 -9.87
N THR A 113 52.87 22.41 -9.84
CA THR A 113 53.91 22.55 -8.81
C THR A 113 53.83 23.85 -8.01
N ASP A 114 53.34 24.93 -8.62
CA ASP A 114 53.33 26.27 -8.03
C ASP A 114 52.11 26.50 -7.14
N LEU A 115 51.05 25.70 -7.32
CA LEU A 115 49.90 25.67 -6.44
C LEU A 115 50.09 24.57 -5.38
N GLY A 116 50.17 24.97 -4.11
CA GLY A 116 50.15 24.02 -3.01
C GLY A 116 48.84 23.23 -2.95
N SER A 117 48.88 22.01 -2.40
CA SER A 117 47.67 21.19 -2.19
C SER A 117 46.62 21.95 -1.38
N GLY A 118 45.37 21.96 -1.87
CA GLY A 118 44.26 22.69 -1.26
C GLY A 118 44.34 24.22 -1.37
N SER A 119 45.32 24.78 -2.08
CA SER A 119 45.46 26.23 -2.25
C SER A 119 44.30 26.85 -3.04
N VAL A 120 43.62 26.08 -3.89
CA VAL A 120 42.40 26.47 -4.60
C VAL A 120 41.21 25.86 -3.86
N SER A 121 40.65 26.60 -2.90
CA SER A 121 39.44 26.21 -2.17
C SER A 121 38.18 26.67 -2.92
N GLY A 122 37.02 26.09 -2.57
CA GLY A 122 35.73 26.45 -3.18
C GLY A 122 35.45 27.95 -3.21
N ASP A 123 35.70 28.67 -2.11
CA ASP A 123 35.49 30.12 -2.01
C ASP A 123 36.38 30.96 -2.95
N LYS A 124 37.48 30.39 -3.47
CA LYS A 124 38.34 31.05 -4.46
C LYS A 124 37.84 30.85 -5.90
N ILE A 125 36.84 29.98 -6.09
CA ILE A 125 36.20 29.69 -7.36
C ILE A 125 34.83 30.36 -7.33
N THR A 126 34.63 31.35 -8.19
CA THR A 126 33.31 32.00 -8.30
C THR A 126 32.26 31.03 -8.85
N ASP A 127 31.06 31.08 -8.31
CA ASP A 127 29.92 30.24 -8.73
C ASP A 127 29.70 30.26 -10.25
N GLY A 128 29.47 29.09 -10.84
CA GLY A 128 29.27 28.91 -12.28
C GLY A 128 30.53 29.04 -13.13
N THR A 129 31.71 29.25 -12.53
CA THR A 129 32.97 29.32 -13.30
C THR A 129 33.36 27.98 -13.89
N ILE A 130 33.14 26.87 -13.19
CA ILE A 130 33.39 25.52 -13.71
C ILE A 130 32.09 25.00 -14.32
N THR A 131 32.02 25.02 -15.65
CA THR A 131 30.90 24.51 -16.45
C THR A 131 31.24 23.13 -17.01
N GLY A 132 30.24 22.38 -17.50
CA GLY A 132 30.45 21.06 -18.11
C GLY A 132 31.58 21.04 -19.14
N ASP A 133 31.58 22.00 -20.09
CA ASP A 133 32.61 22.10 -21.15
C ASP A 133 34.04 22.39 -20.65
N LYS A 134 34.21 22.77 -19.37
CA LYS A 134 35.53 22.99 -18.74
C LYS A 134 36.02 21.76 -17.97
N ILE A 135 35.18 20.74 -17.85
CA ILE A 135 35.51 19.44 -17.28
C ILE A 135 35.75 18.52 -18.47
N ALA A 136 36.95 17.95 -18.57
CA ALA A 136 37.22 16.99 -19.63
C ALA A 136 36.35 15.73 -19.46
N ASP A 137 36.06 15.04 -20.56
CA ASP A 137 35.37 13.75 -20.52
C ASP A 137 36.11 12.80 -19.57
N ASP A 138 35.35 12.06 -18.76
CA ASP A 138 35.85 11.13 -17.73
C ASP A 138 36.73 11.76 -16.61
N ALA A 139 36.83 13.09 -16.52
CA ALA A 139 37.65 13.74 -15.49
C ALA A 139 37.09 13.58 -14.06
N ILE A 140 35.82 13.21 -13.92
CA ILE A 140 35.18 12.91 -12.64
C ILE A 140 34.93 11.40 -12.57
N ASP A 141 35.85 10.68 -11.93
CA ASP A 141 35.72 9.26 -11.64
C ASP A 141 35.00 9.02 -10.30
N ALA A 142 34.87 7.75 -9.90
CA ALA A 142 34.22 7.39 -8.65
C ALA A 142 34.98 7.90 -7.41
N ASP A 143 36.32 8.04 -7.49
CA ASP A 143 37.15 8.53 -6.38
C ASP A 143 37.07 10.06 -6.25
N ALA A 144 36.75 10.76 -7.34
CA ALA A 144 36.51 12.21 -7.36
C ALA A 144 35.18 12.62 -6.70
N ILE A 145 34.24 11.69 -6.51
CA ILE A 145 32.95 11.94 -5.87
C ILE A 145 32.97 11.34 -4.46
N ALA A 146 33.07 12.19 -3.45
CA ALA A 146 32.99 11.75 -2.06
C ALA A 146 31.63 11.08 -1.74
N ASP A 147 31.61 10.17 -0.76
CA ASP A 147 30.39 9.52 -0.28
C ASP A 147 29.32 10.55 0.06
N ASN A 148 28.11 10.36 -0.49
CA ASN A 148 26.95 11.24 -0.33
C ASN A 148 27.11 12.67 -0.90
N ALA A 149 28.15 12.95 -1.70
CA ALA A 149 28.33 14.27 -2.32
C ALA A 149 27.21 14.64 -3.30
N VAL A 150 26.58 13.64 -3.93
CA VAL A 150 25.44 13.82 -4.84
C VAL A 150 24.14 13.57 -4.09
N GLY A 151 23.47 14.64 -3.65
CA GLY A 151 22.16 14.60 -3.03
C GLY A 151 21.01 14.86 -4.01
N THR A 152 19.77 14.92 -3.49
CA THR A 152 18.56 15.13 -4.29
C THR A 152 18.52 16.49 -4.99
N GLY A 153 19.22 17.50 -4.47
CA GLY A 153 19.32 18.82 -5.12
C GLY A 153 20.20 18.81 -6.37
N GLN A 154 21.15 17.87 -6.45
CA GLN A 154 22.06 17.70 -7.60
C GLN A 154 21.43 16.84 -8.70
N ILE A 155 20.47 15.98 -8.35
CA ILE A 155 19.75 15.12 -9.29
C ILE A 155 18.42 15.78 -9.65
N GLN A 156 18.32 16.30 -10.87
CA GLN A 156 17.08 16.92 -11.35
C GLN A 156 15.94 15.89 -11.43
N ASN A 157 14.69 16.34 -11.28
CA ASN A 157 13.52 15.49 -11.44
C ASN A 157 13.51 14.83 -12.82
N GLY A 158 13.43 13.49 -12.86
CA GLY A 158 13.47 12.72 -14.10
C GLY A 158 14.87 12.55 -14.71
N ALA A 159 15.94 13.01 -14.04
CA ALA A 159 17.31 12.82 -14.51
C ALA A 159 17.69 11.33 -14.58
N VAL A 160 17.27 10.54 -13.58
CA VAL A 160 17.41 9.07 -13.57
C VAL A 160 16.22 8.47 -14.32
N THR A 161 16.46 8.05 -15.56
CA THR A 161 15.47 7.43 -16.45
C THR A 161 15.64 5.90 -16.42
N GLY A 162 14.64 5.16 -16.91
CA GLY A 162 14.72 3.69 -17.04
C GLY A 162 16.01 3.24 -17.73
N ASP A 163 16.37 3.87 -18.87
CA ASP A 163 17.60 3.55 -19.60
C ASP A 163 18.92 3.79 -18.82
N LYS A 164 18.89 4.60 -17.75
CA LYS A 164 20.05 4.85 -16.87
C LYS A 164 20.12 3.86 -15.71
N ILE A 165 19.08 3.08 -15.51
CA ILE A 165 19.01 2.01 -14.50
C ILE A 165 19.20 0.70 -15.25
N ALA A 166 20.31 0.00 -15.01
CA ALA A 166 20.54 -1.29 -15.63
C ALA A 166 19.46 -2.31 -15.20
N ASP A 167 19.15 -3.26 -16.08
CA ASP A 167 18.20 -4.33 -15.76
C ASP A 167 18.63 -5.10 -14.49
N GLY A 168 17.75 -5.13 -13.49
CA GLY A 168 18.02 -5.76 -12.20
C GLY A 168 18.90 -4.95 -11.24
N ALA A 169 19.25 -3.70 -11.58
CA ALA A 169 20.04 -2.83 -10.68
C ALA A 169 19.30 -2.42 -9.40
N VAL A 170 17.96 -2.47 -9.41
CA VAL A 170 17.12 -2.24 -8.23
C VAL A 170 16.66 -3.60 -7.71
N GLY A 171 17.28 -4.06 -6.63
CA GLY A 171 16.93 -5.29 -5.92
C GLY A 171 15.83 -5.09 -4.87
N THR A 172 15.44 -6.17 -4.20
CA THR A 172 14.41 -6.11 -3.14
C THR A 172 14.86 -5.27 -1.96
N ASP A 173 16.15 -5.28 -1.61
CA ASP A 173 16.70 -4.51 -0.49
C ASP A 173 16.76 -3.00 -0.80
N ASP A 174 16.77 -2.63 -2.08
CA ASP A 174 16.73 -1.22 -2.53
C ASP A 174 15.31 -0.63 -2.50
N ILE A 175 14.28 -1.49 -2.38
CA ILE A 175 12.86 -1.10 -2.35
C ILE A 175 12.34 -1.30 -0.93
N ALA A 176 12.09 -0.20 -0.23
CA ALA A 176 11.47 -0.28 1.10
C ALA A 176 10.07 -0.92 1.05
N ASP A 177 9.68 -1.59 2.14
CA ASP A 177 8.36 -2.18 2.29
C ASP A 177 7.24 -1.15 2.03
N GLY A 178 6.34 -1.49 1.10
CA GLY A 178 5.23 -0.62 0.70
C GLY A 178 5.59 0.54 -0.24
N ALA A 179 6.85 0.67 -0.68
CA ALA A 179 7.25 1.73 -1.63
C ALA A 179 6.56 1.59 -3.00
N VAL A 180 6.25 0.35 -3.41
CA VAL A 180 5.45 0.05 -4.60
C VAL A 180 3.99 -0.12 -4.17
N THR A 181 3.18 0.92 -4.36
CA THR A 181 1.73 0.89 -4.10
C THR A 181 0.96 0.38 -5.31
N SER A 182 -0.34 0.09 -5.15
CA SER A 182 -1.22 -0.31 -6.26
C SER A 182 -1.17 0.67 -7.43
N ASP A 183 -1.07 1.97 -7.15
CA ASP A 183 -1.01 3.03 -8.16
C ASP A 183 0.31 3.07 -8.93
N LYS A 184 1.34 2.34 -8.46
CA LYS A 184 2.65 2.18 -9.10
C LYS A 184 2.75 0.91 -9.93
N LEU A 185 1.78 0.00 -9.81
CA LEU A 185 1.67 -1.18 -10.67
C LEU A 185 0.86 -0.80 -11.91
N ASP A 186 1.29 -1.29 -13.08
CA ASP A 186 0.52 -1.13 -14.33
C ASP A 186 -0.96 -1.52 -14.12
N GLU A 187 -1.89 -0.81 -14.77
CA GLU A 187 -3.33 -1.06 -14.75
C GLU A 187 -3.66 -2.53 -15.10
N THR A 188 -2.86 -3.17 -15.95
CA THR A 188 -3.03 -4.60 -16.28
C THR A 188 -2.81 -5.49 -15.05
N LEU A 189 -1.73 -5.24 -14.30
CA LEU A 189 -1.39 -6.03 -13.11
C LEU A 189 -2.28 -5.66 -11.92
N ALA A 190 -2.60 -4.37 -11.75
CA ALA A 190 -3.56 -3.90 -10.77
C ALA A 190 -4.96 -4.51 -11.02
N GLY A 191 -5.38 -4.61 -12.29
CA GLY A 191 -6.60 -5.28 -12.70
C GLY A 191 -6.59 -6.78 -12.40
N GLN A 192 -5.46 -7.47 -12.63
CA GLN A 192 -5.30 -8.88 -12.28
C GLN A 192 -5.35 -9.13 -10.76
N ILE A 193 -4.74 -8.26 -9.95
CA ILE A 193 -4.80 -8.32 -8.48
C ILE A 193 -6.21 -7.98 -7.98
N ALA A 194 -6.86 -6.97 -8.58
CA ALA A 194 -8.24 -6.61 -8.28
C ALA A 194 -9.20 -7.76 -8.62
N ASP A 195 -8.97 -8.49 -9.71
CA ASP A 195 -9.78 -9.65 -10.11
C ASP A 195 -9.54 -10.90 -9.22
N ILE A 196 -8.45 -10.93 -8.45
CA ILE A 196 -8.20 -11.92 -7.39
C ILE A 196 -8.88 -11.50 -6.08
N SER A 197 -8.79 -10.22 -5.71
CA SER A 197 -9.39 -9.70 -4.46
C SER A 197 -10.90 -9.47 -4.52
N GLY A 198 -11.44 -9.18 -5.72
CA GLY A 198 -12.85 -8.97 -6.01
C GLY A 198 -13.65 -10.27 -6.18
N LYS A 199 -12.95 -11.41 -6.30
CA LYS A 199 -13.54 -12.75 -6.11
C LYS A 199 -13.74 -13.04 -4.62
N GLN A 200 -14.48 -12.17 -3.93
CA GLN A 200 -15.15 -12.53 -2.67
C GLN A 200 -16.06 -13.76 -2.87
N ASP A 201 -16.47 -13.99 -4.12
CA ASP A 201 -16.94 -15.27 -4.58
C ASP A 201 -15.79 -16.07 -5.22
N ILE A 202 -15.26 -17.05 -4.48
CA ILE A 202 -15.07 -18.38 -5.07
C ILE A 202 -16.49 -18.83 -5.44
N ALA A 203 -17.03 -18.27 -6.53
CA ALA A 203 -18.34 -18.59 -7.02
C ALA A 203 -18.30 -20.08 -7.36
N MET A 204 -19.19 -20.82 -6.73
CA MET A 204 -19.49 -22.23 -6.96
C MET A 204 -20.09 -22.45 -8.36
N GLY A 205 -19.50 -21.84 -9.38
CA GLY A 205 -19.86 -21.96 -10.78
C GLY A 205 -19.34 -23.27 -11.32
N VAL A 206 -20.27 -24.11 -11.75
CA VAL A 206 -20.01 -25.32 -12.53
C VAL A 206 -19.09 -25.00 -13.72
N GLY A 207 -17.83 -25.43 -13.66
CA GLY A 207 -16.91 -25.38 -14.81
C GLY A 207 -15.45 -24.98 -14.56
N HIS A 208 -15.07 -24.50 -13.38
CA HIS A 208 -13.67 -24.13 -13.07
C HIS A 208 -13.12 -24.93 -11.88
N GLU A 209 -11.87 -25.38 -11.94
CA GLU A 209 -11.27 -26.16 -10.86
C GLU A 209 -11.26 -25.37 -9.54
N ASN A 210 -11.84 -25.96 -8.49
CA ASN A 210 -11.80 -25.39 -7.14
C ASN A 210 -10.35 -25.35 -6.63
N HIS A 211 -9.81 -24.14 -6.48
CA HIS A 211 -8.52 -23.90 -5.85
C HIS A 211 -8.71 -23.60 -4.36
N ILE A 212 -8.09 -24.41 -3.49
CA ILE A 212 -7.91 -24.02 -2.08
C ILE A 212 -6.67 -23.14 -2.01
N VAL A 213 -6.84 -21.89 -1.60
CA VAL A 213 -5.75 -20.97 -1.30
C VAL A 213 -5.70 -20.80 0.21
N THR A 214 -4.57 -21.12 0.83
CA THR A 214 -4.32 -20.79 2.24
C THR A 214 -3.47 -19.54 2.31
N THR A 215 -3.80 -18.62 3.22
CA THR A 215 -2.98 -17.44 3.50
C THR A 215 -2.45 -17.49 4.93
N ASP A 216 -1.33 -16.80 5.20
CA ASP A 216 -0.89 -16.49 6.54
C ASP A 216 -1.73 -15.36 7.17
N ALA A 217 -1.42 -15.00 8.42
CA ALA A 217 -2.10 -13.91 9.14
C ALA A 217 -1.86 -12.52 8.52
N SER A 218 -0.89 -12.39 7.62
CA SER A 218 -0.57 -11.16 6.89
C SER A 218 -1.25 -11.11 5.51
N GLY A 219 -2.01 -12.15 5.14
CA GLY A 219 -2.68 -12.25 3.85
C GLY A 219 -1.82 -12.80 2.71
N ASN A 220 -0.59 -13.26 2.99
CA ASN A 220 0.28 -13.86 1.97
C ASN A 220 -0.16 -15.29 1.66
N ILE A 221 -0.15 -15.70 0.39
CA ILE A 221 -0.48 -17.08 -0.01
C ILE A 221 0.62 -18.03 0.49
N THR A 222 0.24 -18.99 1.34
CA THR A 222 1.15 -20.00 1.93
C THR A 222 1.06 -21.36 1.25
N SER A 223 -0.06 -21.68 0.61
CA SER A 223 -0.21 -22.85 -0.26
C SER A 223 -1.39 -22.70 -1.21
N ALA A 224 -1.28 -23.28 -2.40
CA ALA A 224 -2.35 -23.38 -3.38
C ALA A 224 -2.45 -24.84 -3.86
N ALA A 225 -3.63 -25.44 -3.71
CA ALA A 225 -3.90 -26.81 -4.14
C ALA A 225 -5.17 -26.87 -4.98
N THR A 226 -5.07 -27.51 -6.15
CA THR A 226 -6.20 -27.79 -7.03
C THR A 226 -6.96 -29.01 -6.50
N ILE A 227 -8.24 -28.86 -6.14
CA ILE A 227 -9.10 -30.02 -5.89
C ILE A 227 -9.46 -30.59 -7.26
N GLY A 228 -8.82 -31.71 -7.64
CA GLY A 228 -9.16 -32.40 -8.88
C GLY A 228 -10.66 -32.70 -8.97
N GLN A 229 -11.25 -32.39 -10.12
CA GLN A 229 -12.69 -32.54 -10.41
C GLN A 229 -13.23 -33.92 -9.97
N ASP A 230 -12.42 -34.98 -10.10
CA ASP A 230 -12.75 -36.35 -9.69
C ASP A 230 -13.30 -36.48 -8.26
N LYS A 231 -12.79 -35.69 -7.30
CA LYS A 231 -13.26 -35.76 -5.91
C LYS A 231 -14.59 -35.02 -5.70
N VAL A 232 -14.81 -33.93 -6.44
CA VAL A 232 -16.05 -33.14 -6.40
C VAL A 232 -17.15 -33.89 -7.17
N THR A 233 -16.85 -34.38 -8.37
CA THR A 233 -17.72 -35.27 -9.15
C THR A 233 -18.03 -36.53 -8.37
N GLY A 234 -17.07 -37.13 -7.64
CA GLY A 234 -17.33 -38.30 -6.79
C GLY A 234 -18.30 -38.01 -5.63
N LEU A 235 -18.23 -36.82 -5.04
CA LEU A 235 -19.14 -36.40 -3.96
C LEU A 235 -20.53 -36.02 -4.49
N THR A 236 -20.60 -35.31 -5.62
CA THR A 236 -21.84 -35.00 -6.33
C THR A 236 -22.52 -36.28 -6.81
N THR A 237 -21.77 -37.22 -7.40
CA THR A 237 -22.29 -38.53 -7.82
C THR A 237 -22.76 -39.36 -6.63
N ALA A 238 -22.07 -39.31 -5.48
CA ALA A 238 -22.52 -39.99 -4.26
C ALA A 238 -23.77 -39.35 -3.63
N LEU A 239 -23.94 -38.03 -3.80
CA LEU A 239 -25.12 -37.30 -3.34
C LEU A 239 -26.33 -37.55 -4.26
N ASP A 240 -26.13 -37.51 -5.58
CA ASP A 240 -27.14 -37.82 -6.59
C ASP A 240 -27.55 -39.30 -6.57
N ALA A 241 -26.62 -40.22 -6.33
CA ALA A 241 -26.93 -41.63 -6.10
C ALA A 241 -27.72 -41.89 -4.81
N LYS A 242 -27.67 -40.96 -3.84
CA LYS A 242 -28.54 -40.97 -2.65
C LYS A 242 -29.85 -40.22 -2.86
N ALA A 243 -29.93 -39.37 -3.88
CA ALA A 243 -31.09 -38.55 -4.24
C ALA A 243 -31.86 -39.11 -5.44
N ASP A 244 -31.77 -40.42 -5.71
CA ASP A 244 -32.60 -41.08 -6.71
C ASP A 244 -34.08 -41.01 -6.28
N GLU A 245 -34.85 -40.12 -6.89
CA GLU A 245 -36.31 -40.00 -6.74
C GLU A 245 -37.03 -41.36 -6.90
N THR A 246 -36.42 -42.30 -7.64
CA THR A 246 -36.93 -43.66 -7.85
C THR A 246 -36.82 -44.53 -6.59
N ALA A 247 -35.81 -44.32 -5.75
CA ALA A 247 -35.63 -45.03 -4.48
C ALA A 247 -36.60 -44.53 -3.40
N LEU A 248 -36.95 -43.24 -3.43
CA LEU A 248 -37.94 -42.65 -2.51
C LEU A 248 -39.38 -43.02 -2.92
N ALA A 249 -39.67 -43.13 -4.21
CA ALA A 249 -40.97 -43.55 -4.73
C ALA A 249 -41.29 -45.04 -4.43
N ASN A 250 -40.27 -45.90 -4.39
CA ASN A 250 -40.43 -47.32 -4.06
C ASN A 250 -40.79 -47.61 -2.60
N TYR A 251 -40.67 -46.62 -1.70
CA TYR A 251 -41.08 -46.77 -0.30
C TYR A 251 -42.53 -46.32 -0.04
N ALA A 252 -43.21 -45.71 -1.03
CA ALA A 252 -44.39 -44.88 -0.79
C ALA A 252 -45.75 -45.44 -1.25
N THR A 253 -45.88 -46.67 -1.76
CA THR A 253 -47.23 -47.22 -2.04
C THR A 253 -47.39 -48.68 -1.62
N THR A 254 -48.37 -48.91 -0.73
CA THR A 254 -48.78 -50.21 -0.20
C THR A 254 -49.03 -51.25 -1.30
N THR A 255 -49.54 -50.80 -2.46
CA THR A 255 -49.87 -51.63 -3.64
C THR A 255 -48.67 -52.37 -4.24
N ALA A 256 -47.47 -51.76 -4.24
CA ALA A 256 -46.26 -52.39 -4.78
C ALA A 256 -45.71 -53.48 -3.86
N LEU A 257 -45.76 -53.25 -2.54
CA LEU A 257 -45.47 -54.27 -1.53
C LEU A 257 -46.45 -55.46 -1.64
N THR A 258 -47.74 -55.20 -1.85
CA THR A 258 -48.77 -56.24 -2.00
C THR A 258 -48.53 -57.13 -3.22
N SER A 259 -48.21 -56.55 -4.39
CA SER A 259 -47.90 -57.34 -5.59
C SER A 259 -46.59 -58.12 -5.47
N GLY A 260 -45.57 -57.52 -4.83
CA GLY A 260 -44.29 -58.18 -4.59
C GLY A 260 -44.38 -59.37 -3.63
N LEU A 261 -45.20 -59.29 -2.58
CA LEU A 261 -45.46 -60.41 -1.68
C LEU A 261 -46.33 -61.50 -2.34
N ALA A 262 -47.36 -61.12 -3.08
CA ALA A 262 -48.24 -62.07 -3.77
C ALA A 262 -47.49 -62.94 -4.79
N GLY A 263 -46.46 -62.40 -5.45
CA GLY A 263 -45.61 -63.15 -6.39
C GLY A 263 -44.65 -64.15 -5.74
N LYS A 264 -44.45 -64.10 -4.42
CA LYS A 264 -43.57 -65.01 -3.66
C LYS A 264 -44.32 -66.04 -2.82
N GLU A 265 -45.64 -66.04 -2.88
CA GLU A 265 -46.49 -66.93 -2.08
C GLU A 265 -46.79 -68.23 -2.84
N ASP A 266 -46.51 -69.39 -2.22
CA ASP A 266 -46.95 -70.69 -2.76
C ASP A 266 -48.48 -70.81 -2.64
N THR A 267 -49.17 -70.71 -3.78
CA THR A 267 -50.64 -70.70 -3.87
C THR A 267 -51.26 -72.09 -3.97
N SER A 268 -50.47 -73.16 -3.94
CA SER A 268 -50.92 -74.50 -4.33
C SER A 268 -52.00 -75.08 -3.42
N ASN A 269 -52.12 -74.58 -2.18
CA ASN A 269 -53.12 -74.99 -1.21
C ASN A 269 -53.81 -73.79 -0.54
N LYS A 270 -53.87 -72.65 -1.25
CA LYS A 270 -54.35 -71.38 -0.68
C LYS A 270 -55.57 -70.80 -1.36
N THR A 271 -56.51 -70.32 -0.56
CA THR A 271 -57.76 -69.72 -1.04
C THR A 271 -57.64 -68.20 -1.18
N LYS A 272 -58.37 -67.64 -2.14
CA LYS A 272 -58.38 -66.18 -2.42
C LYS A 272 -59.41 -65.40 -1.62
N ILE A 273 -60.26 -66.08 -0.83
CA ILE A 273 -61.34 -65.49 -0.03
C ILE A 273 -61.32 -66.15 1.36
N ILE A 274 -61.55 -65.36 2.41
CA ILE A 274 -61.73 -65.87 3.78
C ILE A 274 -63.22 -66.04 4.06
N ASP A 275 -63.68 -67.29 4.12
CA ASP A 275 -65.04 -67.70 4.49
C ASP A 275 -65.00 -68.65 5.71
N ASN A 276 -66.18 -69.14 6.15
CA ASN A 276 -66.26 -70.01 7.32
C ASN A 276 -65.67 -71.42 7.08
N ASP A 277 -65.60 -71.84 5.83
CA ASP A 277 -65.06 -73.15 5.43
C ASP A 277 -63.52 -73.14 5.51
N ASN A 278 -62.90 -72.02 5.13
CA ASN A 278 -61.46 -71.80 5.24
C ASN A 278 -61.00 -71.61 6.71
N LYS A 279 -61.75 -70.84 7.52
CA LYS A 279 -61.36 -70.53 8.92
C LYS A 279 -61.18 -71.76 9.82
N SER A 280 -61.73 -72.90 9.44
CA SER A 280 -61.75 -74.13 10.24
C SER A 280 -61.01 -75.31 9.56
N SER A 281 -60.39 -75.09 8.40
CA SER A 281 -59.69 -76.13 7.65
C SER A 281 -58.24 -76.31 8.09
N GLU A 282 -57.80 -77.56 8.30
CA GLU A 282 -56.38 -77.90 8.57
C GLU A 282 -55.52 -77.88 7.30
N THR A 283 -56.13 -77.78 6.11
CA THR A 283 -55.42 -77.92 4.83
C THR A 283 -55.58 -76.72 3.92
N LEU A 284 -56.65 -75.93 4.00
CA LEU A 284 -56.84 -74.74 3.18
C LEU A 284 -56.42 -73.51 3.97
N PHE A 285 -55.41 -72.79 3.48
CA PHE A 285 -54.93 -71.57 4.13
C PHE A 285 -55.26 -70.35 3.26
N PRO A 286 -55.66 -69.20 3.82
CA PRO A 286 -55.86 -68.01 3.00
C PRO A 286 -54.53 -67.47 2.44
N THR A 287 -54.58 -66.91 1.24
CA THR A 287 -53.44 -66.12 0.71
C THR A 287 -53.23 -64.85 1.55
N ILE A 288 -52.00 -64.31 1.54
CA ILE A 288 -51.68 -63.03 2.18
C ILE A 288 -52.60 -61.93 1.66
N GLY A 289 -52.88 -61.90 0.35
CA GLY A 289 -53.82 -60.95 -0.25
C GLY A 289 -55.26 -61.10 0.26
N ALA A 290 -55.72 -62.34 0.49
CA ALA A 290 -57.05 -62.61 1.06
C ALA A 290 -57.13 -62.17 2.53
N ILE A 291 -56.07 -62.37 3.31
CA ILE A 291 -55.96 -61.89 4.70
C ILE A 291 -56.03 -60.37 4.73
N THR A 292 -55.22 -59.68 3.93
CA THR A 292 -55.22 -58.22 3.88
C THR A 292 -56.59 -57.67 3.48
N THR A 293 -57.20 -58.23 2.43
CA THR A 293 -58.53 -57.79 1.96
C THR A 293 -59.60 -57.99 3.03
N TRP A 294 -59.61 -59.15 3.70
CA TRP A 294 -60.56 -59.43 4.77
C TRP A 294 -60.34 -58.53 6.00
N THR A 295 -59.08 -58.32 6.40
CA THR A 295 -58.73 -57.42 7.50
C THR A 295 -59.16 -55.98 7.21
N ASP A 296 -58.91 -55.48 6.00
CA ASP A 296 -59.32 -54.14 5.58
C ASP A 296 -60.86 -54.00 5.57
N GLN A 297 -61.58 -55.03 5.12
CA GLN A 297 -63.04 -55.07 5.16
C GLN A 297 -63.57 -55.05 6.60
N GLN A 298 -62.98 -55.83 7.51
CA GLN A 298 -63.38 -55.81 8.93
C GLN A 298 -63.06 -54.48 9.61
N ILE A 299 -61.92 -53.85 9.28
CA ILE A 299 -61.57 -52.51 9.79
C ILE A 299 -62.58 -51.47 9.30
N GLN A 300 -62.96 -51.51 8.02
CA GLN A 300 -64.00 -50.61 7.50
C GLN A 300 -65.34 -50.83 8.20
N GLN A 301 -65.75 -52.09 8.40
CA GLN A 301 -66.99 -52.40 9.12
C GLN A 301 -66.99 -51.81 10.53
N LEU A 302 -65.91 -52.03 11.30
CA LEU A 302 -65.73 -51.47 12.64
C LEU A 302 -65.63 -49.94 12.66
N SER A 303 -65.15 -49.32 11.58
CA SER A 303 -65.14 -47.86 11.44
C SER A 303 -66.54 -47.28 11.26
N THR A 304 -67.49 -48.02 10.68
CA THR A 304 -68.88 -47.59 10.50
C THR A 304 -69.78 -47.94 11.68
N GLU A 305 -69.61 -49.11 12.29
CA GLU A 305 -70.45 -49.61 13.38
C GLU A 305 -69.94 -49.15 14.77
N GLY A 306 -68.72 -48.60 14.83
CA GLY A 306 -68.03 -48.27 16.06
C GLY A 306 -67.36 -49.48 16.71
N ILE A 307 -66.40 -49.24 17.60
CA ILE A 307 -65.71 -50.33 18.31
C ILE A 307 -66.70 -50.94 19.32
N PRO A 308 -66.98 -52.26 19.26
CA PRO A 308 -67.80 -52.91 20.27
C PRO A 308 -67.11 -52.75 21.63
N VAL A 309 -67.72 -51.97 22.53
CA VAL A 309 -67.28 -51.84 23.91
C VAL A 309 -67.72 -53.08 24.69
N ASN A 310 -66.77 -53.75 25.35
CA ASN A 310 -67.12 -54.80 26.30
C ASN A 310 -67.72 -54.14 27.56
N PRO A 311 -68.97 -54.46 27.94
CA PRO A 311 -69.59 -53.90 29.15
C PRO A 311 -68.75 -54.12 30.42
N ASP A 312 -68.01 -55.24 30.50
CA ASP A 312 -67.17 -55.58 31.65
C ASP A 312 -65.97 -54.65 31.82
N ASN A 313 -65.61 -53.89 30.78
CA ASN A 313 -64.49 -52.96 30.78
C ASN A 313 -64.90 -51.52 31.16
N ILE A 314 -66.16 -51.29 31.48
CA ILE A 314 -66.65 -49.99 31.99
C ILE A 314 -66.60 -50.04 33.51
N GLY A 315 -65.54 -49.47 34.10
CA GLY A 315 -65.39 -49.40 35.56
C GLY A 315 -66.53 -48.63 36.24
N SER A 316 -66.73 -48.88 37.54
CA SER A 316 -67.70 -48.11 38.33
C SER A 316 -67.40 -46.61 38.24
N ASN A 317 -68.43 -45.80 38.02
CA ASN A 317 -68.34 -44.34 37.79
C ASN A 317 -67.52 -43.91 36.56
N ALA A 318 -67.21 -44.82 35.62
CA ALA A 318 -66.46 -44.46 34.42
C ALA A 318 -67.22 -43.47 33.51
N ILE A 319 -68.54 -43.49 33.55
CA ILE A 319 -69.41 -42.51 32.89
C ILE A 319 -69.85 -41.49 33.94
N THR A 320 -69.25 -40.29 33.89
CA THR A 320 -69.58 -39.16 34.77
C THR A 320 -70.52 -38.19 34.07
N THR A 321 -71.13 -37.27 34.82
CA THR A 321 -72.01 -36.22 34.28
C THR A 321 -71.34 -35.39 33.19
N ASP A 322 -70.04 -35.09 33.30
CA ASP A 322 -69.31 -34.31 32.29
C ASP A 322 -69.08 -35.09 30.99
N LYS A 323 -69.09 -36.44 31.06
CA LYS A 323 -68.97 -37.32 29.89
C LYS A 323 -70.29 -37.54 29.18
N ILE A 324 -71.42 -37.14 29.78
CA ILE A 324 -72.74 -37.16 29.18
C ILE A 324 -73.10 -35.71 28.85
N ALA A 325 -73.10 -35.32 27.58
CA ALA A 325 -73.52 -33.97 27.21
C ALA A 325 -74.96 -33.69 27.65
N ASN A 326 -75.28 -32.43 27.98
CA ASN A 326 -76.64 -32.05 28.37
C ASN A 326 -77.63 -32.39 27.24
N GLY A 327 -78.69 -33.15 27.55
CA GLY A 327 -79.63 -33.67 26.56
C GLY A 327 -79.14 -34.88 25.73
N ALA A 328 -77.97 -35.47 26.04
CA ALA A 328 -77.47 -36.64 25.32
C ALA A 328 -78.31 -37.90 25.56
N VAL A 329 -78.96 -38.00 26.72
CA VAL A 329 -79.94 -39.04 27.05
C VAL A 329 -81.32 -38.50 26.72
N THR A 330 -81.94 -39.05 25.68
CA THR A 330 -83.30 -38.69 25.22
C THR A 330 -84.25 -39.87 25.41
N THR A 331 -85.56 -39.62 25.37
CA THR A 331 -86.57 -40.69 25.42
C THR A 331 -86.41 -41.70 24.28
N GLU A 332 -85.96 -41.28 23.10
CA GLU A 332 -85.69 -42.20 21.99
C GLU A 332 -84.45 -43.08 22.21
N LYS A 333 -83.51 -42.63 23.06
CA LYS A 333 -82.27 -43.36 23.38
C LYS A 333 -82.40 -44.28 24.60
N LEU A 334 -83.50 -44.19 25.33
CA LEU A 334 -83.86 -45.09 26.42
C LEU A 334 -85.03 -45.95 25.96
N ALA A 335 -84.89 -47.27 25.98
CA ALA A 335 -86.02 -48.13 25.74
C ALA A 335 -87.06 -47.98 26.87
N ASP A 336 -88.34 -48.23 26.58
CA ASP A 336 -89.38 -48.34 27.61
C ASP A 336 -88.93 -49.34 28.69
N ASP A 337 -89.23 -49.04 29.95
CA ASP A 337 -88.83 -49.82 31.14
C ASP A 337 -87.32 -49.99 31.36
N SER A 338 -86.46 -49.29 30.60
CA SER A 338 -84.99 -49.40 30.76
C SER A 338 -84.46 -48.75 32.04
N VAL A 339 -85.20 -47.82 32.64
CA VAL A 339 -84.92 -47.21 33.95
C VAL A 339 -85.88 -47.81 34.96
N THR A 340 -85.39 -48.77 35.75
CA THR A 340 -86.13 -49.41 36.85
C THR A 340 -85.78 -48.76 38.17
N GLU A 341 -86.58 -48.99 39.22
CA GLU A 341 -86.33 -48.44 40.56
C GLU A 341 -84.92 -48.80 41.07
N ASP A 342 -84.47 -50.03 40.87
CA ASP A 342 -83.11 -50.48 41.23
C ASP A 342 -81.97 -49.72 40.51
N LYS A 343 -82.28 -49.03 39.41
CA LYS A 343 -81.31 -48.21 38.63
C LYS A 343 -81.31 -46.74 39.05
N LEU A 344 -82.23 -46.32 39.92
CA LEU A 344 -82.27 -44.99 40.51
C LEU A 344 -81.54 -45.01 41.85
N SER A 345 -80.89 -43.91 42.23
CA SER A 345 -80.27 -43.83 43.54
C SER A 345 -81.32 -43.73 44.64
N ASN A 346 -81.01 -44.25 45.83
CA ASN A 346 -81.88 -44.14 47.01
C ASN A 346 -82.27 -42.68 47.31
N ASP A 347 -81.41 -41.72 47.02
CA ASP A 347 -81.70 -40.28 47.21
C ASP A 347 -82.78 -39.79 46.23
N VAL A 348 -82.75 -40.25 44.98
CA VAL A 348 -83.79 -39.93 43.98
C VAL A 348 -85.11 -40.55 44.40
N VAL A 349 -85.11 -41.83 44.79
CA VAL A 349 -86.31 -42.54 45.28
C VAL A 349 -86.88 -41.84 46.51
N ALA A 350 -86.04 -41.50 47.50
CA ALA A 350 -86.46 -40.76 48.68
C ALA A 350 -87.01 -39.36 48.37
N SER A 351 -86.46 -38.67 47.35
CA SER A 351 -86.99 -37.37 46.91
C SER A 351 -88.33 -37.46 46.20
N ILE A 352 -88.63 -38.59 45.56
CA ILE A 352 -89.93 -38.89 44.96
C ILE A 352 -90.93 -39.21 46.06
N ASP A 353 -90.58 -40.08 47.02
CA ASP A 353 -91.43 -40.43 48.15
C ASP A 353 -91.76 -39.21 49.03
N ALA A 354 -90.80 -38.32 49.27
CA ALA A 354 -91.02 -37.09 50.04
C ALA A 354 -91.96 -36.08 49.33
N LYS A 355 -92.17 -36.22 48.01
CA LYS A 355 -93.13 -35.42 47.24
C LYS A 355 -94.52 -36.05 47.17
N LEU A 356 -94.69 -37.29 47.66
CA LEU A 356 -96.01 -37.86 47.81
C LEU A 356 -96.76 -37.07 48.89
N PRO A 357 -97.99 -36.61 48.63
CA PRO A 357 -98.78 -35.89 49.62
C PRO A 357 -99.04 -36.79 50.84
N ALA A 358 -98.94 -36.22 52.03
CA ALA A 358 -99.38 -36.92 53.24
C ALA A 358 -100.86 -37.31 53.09
N PRO A 359 -101.25 -38.52 53.53
CA PRO A 359 -102.66 -38.92 53.49
C PRO A 359 -103.52 -37.91 54.26
N ASP A 360 -104.61 -37.46 53.62
CA ASP A 360 -105.51 -36.42 54.13
C ASP A 360 -106.02 -36.75 55.55
N ALA A 361 -106.17 -35.73 56.41
CA ALA A 361 -106.69 -35.87 57.76
C ALA A 361 -108.10 -36.47 57.77
N ASP A 362 -108.89 -36.23 56.72
CA ASP A 362 -110.22 -36.86 56.53
C ASP A 362 -110.12 -38.37 56.21
N CYS A 363 -108.96 -38.87 55.76
CA CYS A 363 -108.72 -40.30 55.52
C CYS A 363 -108.32 -41.08 56.79
N VAL A 364 -107.96 -40.42 57.90
CA VAL A 364 -107.50 -41.10 59.13
C VAL A 364 -108.62 -41.25 60.17
N ALA A 365 -109.69 -40.45 60.09
CA ALA A 365 -110.73 -40.39 61.12
C ALA A 365 -111.87 -41.42 60.94
N ASP A 366 -112.23 -41.80 59.70
CA ASP A 366 -113.50 -42.50 59.41
C ASP A 366 -113.39 -43.88 58.74
N SER A 367 -112.26 -44.59 58.85
CA SER A 367 -112.08 -45.97 58.31
C SER A 367 -112.43 -46.16 56.81
N ASN A 368 -112.46 -45.09 56.03
CA ASN A 368 -112.74 -45.13 54.59
C ASN A 368 -111.50 -45.61 53.81
N LEU A 369 -111.70 -46.39 52.75
CA LEU A 369 -110.62 -46.78 51.84
C LEU A 369 -110.24 -45.58 50.95
N CYS A 370 -109.03 -45.05 51.09
CA CYS A 370 -108.51 -43.96 50.25
C CYS A 370 -107.52 -44.51 49.20
N VAL A 371 -107.60 -44.02 47.97
CA VAL A 371 -106.66 -44.37 46.88
C VAL A 371 -105.98 -43.09 46.39
N LEU A 372 -104.66 -43.16 46.15
CA LEU A 372 -103.91 -42.05 45.56
C LEU A 372 -104.20 -42.00 44.06
N THR A 373 -104.74 -40.88 43.60
CA THR A 373 -105.08 -40.68 42.19
C THR A 373 -104.38 -39.43 41.67
N VAL A 374 -104.16 -39.40 40.35
CA VAL A 374 -103.68 -38.21 39.66
C VAL A 374 -104.91 -37.38 39.29
N THR A 375 -104.98 -36.14 39.77
CA THR A 375 -106.04 -35.21 39.41
C THR A 375 -105.91 -34.79 37.94
N PRO A 376 -106.96 -34.23 37.33
CA PRO A 376 -106.88 -33.71 35.95
C PRO A 376 -105.82 -32.61 35.74
N SER A 377 -105.35 -31.96 36.81
CA SER A 377 -104.23 -31.00 36.75
C SER A 377 -102.85 -31.66 36.79
N GLY A 378 -102.78 -32.99 36.92
CA GLY A 378 -101.54 -33.77 36.99
C GLY A 378 -100.98 -33.90 38.41
N ASP A 379 -101.67 -33.37 39.42
CA ASP A 379 -101.22 -33.42 40.81
C ASP A 379 -101.69 -34.72 41.48
N LEU A 380 -100.89 -35.27 42.37
CA LEU A 380 -101.29 -36.43 43.17
C LEU A 380 -102.18 -35.98 44.33
N ALA A 381 -103.34 -36.61 44.50
CA ALA A 381 -104.26 -36.36 45.59
C ALA A 381 -104.88 -37.65 46.12
N TRP A 382 -105.03 -37.72 47.44
CA TRP A 382 -105.77 -38.79 48.09
C TRP A 382 -107.27 -38.53 47.96
N VAL A 383 -108.02 -39.51 47.46
CA VAL A 383 -109.47 -39.42 47.33
C VAL A 383 -110.11 -40.53 48.16
N ALA A 384 -111.02 -40.16 49.05
CA ALA A 384 -111.82 -41.11 49.82
C ALA A 384 -112.84 -41.80 48.92
N VAL A 385 -112.80 -43.14 48.87
CA VAL A 385 -113.78 -43.94 48.15
C VAL A 385 -114.96 -44.20 49.08
N THR A 386 -116.08 -43.52 48.85
CA THR A 386 -117.32 -43.82 49.58
C THR A 386 -117.87 -45.16 49.09
N GLN A 387 -118.10 -46.11 49.99
CA GLN A 387 -118.95 -47.26 49.66
C GLN A 387 -120.39 -46.76 49.45
N PRO A 388 -121.12 -47.24 48.43
CA PRO A 388 -122.54 -46.97 48.30
C PRO A 388 -123.32 -47.63 49.45
N ALA A 389 -124.34 -46.94 49.98
CA ALA A 389 -125.24 -47.48 50.99
C ALA A 389 -126.05 -48.67 50.44
N GLU A 390 -126.21 -49.73 51.24
CA GLU A 390 -127.37 -50.63 51.18
C GLU A 390 -128.42 -50.18 52.19
#